data_AF-A0A7X5X5J9-F1
#
_entry.id   AF-A0A7X5X5J9-F1
#
_cell.length_a   1.000
_cell.length_b   1.000
_cell.length_c   1.000
_cell.angle_alpha   90.00
_cell.angle_beta   90.00
_cell.angle_gamma   90.00
#
_symmetry.space_group_name_H-M   'P 1'
#
loop_
_entity.id
_entity.type
_entity.pdbx_description
1 polymer ?
#
loop_
_entity_poly.entity_id
_entity_poly.type
_entity_poly.pdbx_seq_one_letter_code
_entity_poly.pdbx_strand_id
1 'polypeptide(L)'
;MAAEALKQIFGTAIPASRIRHKEIPDQQTRGADVIGLENERQQVVTLVLGEVKGSQDRKAPPGVVSGMEKKLLELVGSRRALLQELCWLRDYSDEEFAGVCSRIHASFVLRRDHLEFVLAPLLVRTANTHHEDDPGRFKTDPEDFGHPIRWISIVIEGDLFEIAQDIYRMAREGAA
;
A
#
# COMPACT_ATOMS: atom_id res chain seq x y z
N MET A 1 -5.57 -3.72 -9.14
CA MET A 1 -4.73 -2.67 -9.76
C MET A 1 -3.52 -2.33 -8.91
N ALA A 2 -3.66 -1.71 -7.74
CA ALA A 2 -2.52 -1.31 -6.90
C ALA A 2 -1.56 -2.47 -6.50
N ALA A 3 -2.09 -3.53 -5.90
CA ALA A 3 -1.30 -4.72 -5.56
C ALA A 3 -0.67 -5.40 -6.80
N GLU A 4 -1.35 -5.34 -7.94
CA GLU A 4 -0.86 -5.91 -9.19
C GLU A 4 0.29 -5.09 -9.78
N ALA A 5 0.21 -3.75 -9.71
CA ALA A 5 1.30 -2.87 -10.11
C ALA A 5 2.57 -3.15 -9.30
N LEU A 6 2.45 -3.34 -7.98
CA LEU A 6 3.58 -3.72 -7.12
C LEU A 6 4.18 -5.08 -7.51
N LYS A 7 3.34 -6.09 -7.76
CA LYS A 7 3.77 -7.41 -8.24
C LYS A 7 4.52 -7.33 -9.57
N GLN A 8 3.95 -6.64 -10.56
CA GLN A 8 4.49 -6.64 -11.92
C GLN A 8 5.74 -5.76 -12.07
N ILE A 9 5.77 -4.60 -11.41
CA ILE A 9 6.88 -3.64 -11.56
C ILE A 9 8.05 -4.00 -10.66
N PHE A 10 7.78 -4.45 -9.44
CA PHE A 10 8.81 -4.64 -8.41
C PHE A 10 8.97 -6.08 -7.93
N GLY A 11 8.14 -7.02 -8.41
CA GLY A 11 8.16 -8.40 -7.93
C GLY A 11 7.68 -8.54 -6.48
N THR A 12 6.99 -7.53 -5.95
CA THR A 12 6.54 -7.53 -4.55
C THR A 12 5.52 -8.64 -4.31
N ALA A 13 5.81 -9.57 -3.40
CA ALA A 13 4.84 -10.55 -2.94
C ALA A 13 3.77 -9.85 -2.08
N ILE A 14 2.51 -10.22 -2.23
CA ILE A 14 1.39 -9.60 -1.48
C ILE A 14 0.74 -10.69 -0.64
N PRO A 15 1.13 -10.85 0.64
CA PRO A 15 0.64 -11.93 1.48
C PRO A 15 -0.84 -11.81 1.84
N ALA A 16 -1.33 -10.59 1.93
CA ALA A 16 -2.72 -10.27 2.22
C ALA A 16 -3.05 -8.91 1.61
N SER A 17 -4.32 -8.68 1.30
CA SER A 17 -4.78 -7.38 0.79
C SER A 17 -6.00 -6.89 1.57
N ARG A 18 -5.83 -5.83 2.37
CA ARG A 18 -6.96 -5.21 3.10
C ARG A 18 -8.07 -4.75 2.17
N ILE A 19 -7.72 -4.32 0.95
CA ILE A 19 -8.69 -3.94 -0.08
C ILE A 19 -9.62 -5.12 -0.44
N ARG A 20 -9.09 -6.35 -0.49
CA ARG A 20 -9.90 -7.57 -0.75
C ARG A 20 -10.79 -7.94 0.43
N HIS A 21 -10.35 -7.65 1.67
CA HIS A 21 -11.09 -7.95 2.90
C HIS A 21 -12.05 -6.83 3.36
N LYS A 22 -12.32 -5.80 2.54
CA LYS A 22 -13.29 -4.76 2.87
C LYS A 22 -14.72 -5.30 2.75
N GLU A 23 -15.42 -5.40 3.88
CA GLU A 23 -16.86 -5.72 3.91
C GLU A 23 -17.76 -4.51 3.56
N ILE A 24 -17.30 -3.27 3.84
CA ILE A 24 -18.08 -2.03 3.61
C ILE A 24 -17.28 -1.02 2.76
N PRO A 25 -17.84 -0.55 1.61
CA PRO A 25 -17.25 0.51 0.80
C PRO A 25 -17.05 1.81 1.61
N ASP A 26 -16.00 2.57 1.30
CA ASP A 26 -15.66 3.87 1.91
C ASP A 26 -15.32 3.89 3.40
N GLN A 27 -15.31 2.75 4.09
CA GLN A 27 -14.74 2.68 5.43
C GLN A 27 -13.22 2.88 5.34
N GLN A 28 -12.72 3.89 6.07
CA GLN A 28 -11.27 4.06 6.25
C GLN A 28 -10.70 2.77 6.83
N THR A 29 -9.80 2.14 6.07
CA THR A 29 -9.03 1.00 6.54
C THR A 29 -8.12 1.45 7.67
N ARG A 30 -8.15 0.72 8.79
CA ARG A 30 -7.13 0.87 9.83
C ARG A 30 -5.85 0.25 9.30
N GLY A 31 -4.92 1.05 8.79
CA GLY A 31 -3.59 0.57 8.41
C GLY A 31 -3.15 0.96 7.02
N ALA A 32 -2.12 0.30 6.50
CA ALA A 32 -1.71 0.42 5.11
C ALA A 32 -2.73 -0.26 4.20
N ASP A 33 -3.07 0.34 3.06
CA ASP A 33 -4.00 -0.28 2.09
C ASP A 33 -3.43 -1.57 1.48
N VAL A 34 -2.11 -1.61 1.29
CA VAL A 34 -1.37 -2.78 0.79
C VAL A 34 -0.12 -2.98 1.63
N ILE A 35 0.15 -4.22 2.04
CA ILE A 35 1.44 -4.61 2.63
C ILE A 35 2.05 -5.68 1.73
N GLY A 36 3.28 -5.44 1.29
CA GLY A 36 4.03 -6.34 0.46
C GLY A 36 5.34 -6.80 1.11
N LEU A 37 5.86 -7.92 0.63
CA LEU A 37 7.14 -8.48 1.03
C LEU A 37 8.06 -8.57 -0.18
N GLU A 38 9.33 -8.21 0.02
CA GLU A 38 10.43 -8.52 -0.88
C GLU A 38 11.56 -9.17 -0.09
N ASN A 39 12.37 -9.98 -0.77
CA ASN A 39 13.45 -10.75 -0.14
C ASN A 39 12.94 -11.66 1.00
N GLU A 40 11.73 -12.20 0.89
CA GLU A 40 11.03 -12.95 1.94
C GLU A 40 11.72 -14.28 2.31
N ARG A 41 12.62 -14.76 1.45
CA ARG A 41 13.46 -15.94 1.65
C ARG A 41 14.82 -15.61 2.28
N GLN A 42 15.15 -14.34 2.43
CA GLN A 42 16.43 -13.89 2.97
C GLN A 42 16.33 -13.56 4.47
N GLN A 43 17.49 -13.32 5.09
CA GLN A 43 17.57 -12.91 6.49
C GLN A 43 17.03 -11.49 6.71
N VAL A 44 17.24 -10.60 5.73
CA VAL A 44 16.67 -9.25 5.70
C VAL A 44 15.44 -9.29 4.81
N VAL A 45 14.29 -8.91 5.36
CA VAL A 45 13.02 -8.83 4.62
C VAL A 45 12.65 -7.37 4.45
N THR A 46 12.26 -6.99 3.24
CA THR A 46 11.78 -5.64 2.94
C THR A 46 10.25 -5.63 3.04
N LEU A 47 9.72 -4.78 3.91
CA LEU A 47 8.31 -4.47 4.05
C LEU A 47 7.95 -3.31 3.12
N VAL A 48 7.08 -3.57 2.15
CA VAL A 48 6.53 -2.55 1.26
C VAL A 48 5.20 -2.06 1.86
N LEU A 49 5.15 -0.81 2.29
CA LEU A 49 3.96 -0.19 2.87
C LEU A 49 3.28 0.68 1.82
N GLY A 50 2.16 0.20 1.29
CA GLY A 50 1.41 0.84 0.23
C GLY A 50 0.18 1.59 0.72
N GLU A 51 0.01 2.82 0.25
CA GLU A 51 -1.21 3.62 0.43
C GLU A 51 -1.80 3.94 -0.93
N VAL A 52 -3.11 3.75 -1.09
CA VAL A 52 -3.78 3.90 -2.39
C VAL A 52 -4.81 5.03 -2.33
N LYS A 53 -4.75 5.94 -3.30
CA LYS A 53 -5.77 6.98 -3.48
C LYS A 53 -6.14 7.11 -4.94
N GLY A 54 -7.43 7.32 -5.21
CA GLY A 54 -7.92 7.77 -6.51
C GLY A 54 -8.25 9.25 -6.46
N SER A 55 -7.98 9.99 -7.54
CA SER A 55 -8.38 11.39 -7.64
C SER A 55 -8.62 11.82 -9.08
N GLN A 56 -9.70 12.58 -9.29
CA GLN A 56 -9.99 13.33 -10.52
C GLN A 56 -9.77 14.85 -10.33
N ASP A 57 -9.16 15.28 -9.22
CA ASP A 57 -8.83 16.68 -8.99
C ASP A 57 -7.88 17.18 -10.10
N ARG A 58 -8.15 18.36 -10.64
CA ARG A 58 -7.30 18.97 -11.69
C ARG A 58 -6.00 19.55 -11.14
N LYS A 59 -5.88 19.69 -9.81
CA LYS A 59 -4.64 20.12 -9.15
C LYS A 59 -3.61 19.00 -9.16
N ALA A 60 -2.34 19.42 -9.21
CA ALA A 60 -1.17 18.57 -9.05
C ALA A 60 -0.21 19.23 -8.03
N PRO A 61 0.14 18.56 -6.91
CA PRO A 61 -0.41 17.28 -6.47
C PRO A 61 -1.89 17.42 -6.08
N PRO A 62 -2.73 16.40 -6.31
CA PRO A 62 -4.12 16.43 -5.87
C PRO A 62 -4.19 16.38 -4.34
N GLY A 63 -5.25 16.96 -3.75
CA GLY A 63 -5.35 17.11 -2.28
C GLY A 63 -5.21 15.79 -1.48
N VAL A 64 -5.55 14.65 -2.10
CA VAL A 64 -5.43 13.32 -1.49
C VAL A 64 -3.99 12.89 -1.18
N VAL A 65 -2.99 13.45 -1.88
CA VAL A 65 -1.57 13.10 -1.71
C VAL A 65 -1.08 13.45 -0.31
N SER A 66 -1.50 14.60 0.22
CA SER A 66 -1.18 15.01 1.61
C SER A 66 -1.68 13.99 2.66
N GLY A 67 -2.80 13.33 2.37
CA GLY A 67 -3.32 12.25 3.21
C GLY A 67 -2.44 11.00 3.18
N MET A 68 -1.88 10.69 2.00
CA MET A 68 -0.94 9.57 1.85
C MET A 68 0.35 9.83 2.60
N GLU A 69 0.90 11.05 2.51
CA GLU A 69 2.10 11.46 3.24
C GLU A 69 1.94 11.23 4.75
N LYS A 70 0.88 11.80 5.32
CA LYS A 70 0.57 11.68 6.75
C LYS A 70 0.43 10.22 7.17
N LYS A 71 -0.25 9.40 6.36
CA LYS A 71 -0.52 8.00 6.68
C LYS A 71 0.74 7.16 6.67
N LEU A 72 1.57 7.30 5.64
CA LEU A 72 2.82 6.53 5.53
C LEU A 72 3.81 6.93 6.62
N LEU A 73 3.95 8.22 6.93
CA LEU A 73 4.76 8.71 8.05
C LEU A 73 4.27 8.17 9.41
N GLU A 74 2.96 8.12 9.64
CA GLU A 74 2.40 7.54 10.86
C GLU A 74 2.77 6.05 11.00
N LEU A 75 2.68 5.29 9.90
CA LEU A 75 2.96 3.86 9.90
C LEU A 75 4.43 3.55 10.25
N VAL A 76 5.39 4.27 9.66
CA VAL A 76 6.82 4.05 9.94
C VAL A 76 7.31 4.74 11.21
N GLY A 77 6.72 5.88 11.58
CA GLY A 77 7.08 6.63 12.78
C GLY A 77 6.51 6.05 14.09
N SER A 78 5.51 5.16 14.01
CA SER A 78 4.83 4.59 15.17
C SER A 78 5.04 3.09 15.26
N ARG A 79 5.91 2.65 16.19
CA ARG A 79 6.08 1.22 16.52
C ARG A 79 4.76 0.53 16.81
N ARG A 80 3.82 1.23 17.46
CA ARG A 80 2.49 0.69 17.76
C ARG A 80 1.68 0.47 16.48
N ALA A 81 1.67 1.45 15.57
CA ALA A 81 0.96 1.32 14.30
C ALA A 81 1.54 0.18 13.47
N LEU A 82 2.86 0.12 13.34
CA LEU A 82 3.53 -0.96 12.62
C LEU A 82 3.29 -2.34 13.25
N LEU A 83 3.31 -2.45 14.59
CA LEU A 83 2.97 -3.71 15.26
C LEU A 83 1.54 -4.17 14.92
N GLN A 84 0.57 -3.25 14.84
CA GLN A 84 -0.80 -3.56 14.45
C GLN A 84 -0.88 -4.06 13.02
N GLU A 85 -0.11 -3.49 12.09
CA GLU A 85 -0.01 -3.97 10.71
C GLU A 85 0.58 -5.37 10.64
N LEU A 86 1.64 -5.65 11.40
CA LEU A 86 2.27 -6.97 11.43
C LEU A 86 1.40 -8.04 12.07
N CYS A 87 0.64 -7.70 13.12
CA CYS A 87 -0.37 -8.59 13.69
C CYS A 87 -1.43 -8.94 12.63
N TRP A 88 -1.94 -7.92 11.94
CA TRP A 88 -2.93 -8.14 10.89
C TRP A 88 -2.36 -8.99 9.75
N LEU A 89 -1.15 -8.69 9.29
CA LEU A 89 -0.52 -9.47 8.22
C LEU A 89 -0.33 -10.95 8.63
N ARG A 90 0.06 -11.23 9.87
CA ARG A 90 0.17 -12.59 10.40
C ARG A 90 -1.17 -13.32 10.41
N ASP A 91 -2.24 -12.63 10.78
CA ASP A 91 -3.57 -13.25 10.98
C ASP A 91 -4.31 -13.47 9.67
N TYR A 92 -3.99 -12.72 8.62
CA TYR A 92 -4.72 -12.71 7.34
C TYR A 92 -3.87 -13.06 6.12
N SER A 93 -2.60 -13.43 6.30
CA SER A 93 -1.76 -13.88 5.18
C SER A 93 -2.25 -15.19 4.58
N ASP A 94 -2.14 -15.33 3.27
CA ASP A 94 -2.32 -16.61 2.57
C ASP A 94 -1.39 -17.68 3.17
N GLU A 95 -1.81 -18.95 3.12
CA GLU A 95 -1.13 -20.08 3.80
C GLU A 95 0.36 -20.19 3.41
N GLU A 96 0.70 -19.92 2.15
CA GLU A 96 2.08 -19.94 1.66
C GLU A 96 3.00 -18.89 2.33
N PHE A 97 2.43 -17.80 2.85
CA PHE A 97 3.17 -16.72 3.51
C PHE A 97 3.08 -16.76 5.05
N ALA A 98 2.23 -17.62 5.62
CA ALA A 98 1.99 -17.66 7.06
C ALA A 98 3.29 -17.79 7.90
N GLY A 99 4.22 -18.61 7.43
CA GLY A 99 5.52 -18.81 8.07
C GLY A 99 6.39 -17.55 8.08
N VAL A 100 6.48 -16.84 6.95
CA VAL A 100 7.29 -15.61 6.87
C VAL A 100 6.65 -14.45 7.62
N CYS A 101 5.33 -14.28 7.54
CA CYS A 101 4.60 -13.25 8.28
C CYS A 101 4.72 -13.45 9.80
N SER A 102 4.63 -14.70 10.28
CA SER A 102 4.87 -15.05 11.69
C SER A 102 6.29 -14.73 12.13
N ARG A 103 7.29 -15.04 11.29
CA ARG A 103 8.70 -14.72 11.55
C ARG A 103 8.94 -13.22 11.66
N ILE A 104 8.43 -12.43 10.70
CA ILE A 104 8.55 -10.96 10.70
C ILE A 104 7.94 -10.37 11.98
N HIS A 105 6.71 -10.78 12.32
CA HIS A 105 6.04 -10.33 13.53
C HIS A 105 6.85 -10.65 14.79
N ALA A 106 7.34 -11.90 14.92
CA ALA A 106 8.16 -12.30 16.06
C ALA A 106 9.48 -11.51 16.13
N SER A 107 10.18 -11.33 15.01
CA SER A 107 11.42 -10.55 14.94
C SER A 107 11.21 -9.11 15.39
N PHE A 108 10.12 -8.48 14.91
CA PHE A 108 9.77 -7.11 15.29
C PHE A 108 9.44 -6.98 16.77
N VAL A 109 8.68 -7.92 17.35
CA VAL A 109 8.34 -7.93 18.78
C VAL A 109 9.60 -8.10 19.64
N LEU A 110 10.45 -9.06 19.27
CA LEU A 110 11.68 -9.40 19.99
C LEU A 110 12.83 -8.41 19.75
N ARG A 111 12.63 -7.38 18.91
CA ARG A 111 13.65 -6.38 18.53
C ARG A 111 14.92 -7.01 17.98
N ARG A 112 14.78 -8.07 17.19
CA ARG A 112 15.89 -8.75 16.52
C ARG A 112 16.07 -8.25 15.09
N ASP A 113 15.80 -6.97 14.87
CA ASP A 113 15.36 -6.42 13.58
C ASP A 113 16.37 -6.61 12.43
N HIS A 114 15.83 -7.10 11.31
CA HIS A 114 16.40 -7.09 9.96
C HIS A 114 15.26 -6.76 8.97
N LEU A 115 14.50 -5.71 9.27
CA LEU A 115 13.41 -5.24 8.42
C LEU A 115 13.83 -3.95 7.75
N GLU A 116 13.78 -3.95 6.43
CA GLU A 116 13.86 -2.74 5.64
C GLU A 116 12.46 -2.30 5.26
N PHE A 117 12.26 -1.00 5.05
CA PHE A 117 10.98 -0.45 4.65
C PHE A 117 11.10 0.24 3.31
N VAL A 118 10.07 0.06 2.48
CA VAL A 118 9.84 0.84 1.27
C VAL A 118 8.44 1.40 1.36
N LEU A 119 8.31 2.71 1.15
CA LEU A 119 7.02 3.37 1.07
C LEU A 119 6.55 3.37 -0.38
N ALA A 120 5.32 2.94 -0.62
CA ALA A 120 4.74 2.88 -1.96
C ALA A 120 3.45 3.71 -2.02
N PRO A 121 3.52 5.02 -2.25
CA PRO A 121 2.33 5.79 -2.55
C PRO A 121 1.84 5.44 -3.96
N LEU A 122 0.59 4.97 -4.07
CA LEU A 122 -0.06 4.64 -5.34
C LEU A 122 -1.23 5.58 -5.61
N LEU A 123 -1.10 6.41 -6.64
CA LEU A 123 -2.14 7.35 -7.07
C LEU A 123 -2.81 6.85 -8.36
N VAL A 124 -4.13 6.64 -8.30
CA VAL A 124 -4.95 6.35 -9.46
C VAL A 124 -5.49 7.66 -10.04
N ARG A 125 -5.19 7.91 -11.32
CA ARG A 125 -5.60 9.12 -12.07
C ARG A 125 -6.31 8.72 -13.34
N THR A 126 -7.14 9.62 -13.85
CA THR A 126 -7.66 9.49 -15.21
C THR A 126 -6.65 10.07 -16.21
N ALA A 127 -6.68 9.61 -17.46
CA ALA A 127 -5.80 10.10 -18.52
C ALA A 127 -5.82 11.64 -18.69
N ASN A 128 -6.95 12.28 -18.39
CA ASN A 128 -7.13 13.73 -18.48
C ASN A 128 -6.78 14.52 -17.20
N THR A 129 -6.42 13.84 -16.10
CA THR A 129 -6.04 14.51 -14.83
C THR A 129 -4.65 14.17 -14.35
N HIS A 130 -4.01 13.13 -14.89
CA HIS A 130 -2.63 12.79 -14.57
C HIS A 130 -1.65 13.96 -14.85
N HIS A 131 -0.69 14.18 -13.95
CA HIS A 131 0.37 15.18 -14.10
C HIS A 131 1.72 14.66 -13.55
N GLU A 132 2.83 15.17 -14.09
CA GLU A 132 4.19 14.82 -13.64
C GLU A 132 4.54 15.30 -12.22
N ASP A 133 3.78 16.28 -11.73
CA ASP A 133 3.90 16.87 -10.38
C ASP A 133 2.94 16.25 -9.37
N ASP A 134 2.14 15.25 -9.78
CA ASP A 134 1.31 14.45 -8.88
C ASP A 134 2.07 13.90 -7.64
N PRO A 135 3.36 13.51 -7.72
CA PRO A 135 4.09 13.03 -6.54
C PRO A 135 4.26 14.06 -5.42
N GLY A 136 4.25 15.36 -5.71
CA GLY A 136 4.49 16.41 -4.71
C GLY A 136 5.75 16.15 -3.86
N ARG A 137 5.58 16.18 -2.53
CA ARG A 137 6.67 16.00 -1.56
C ARG A 137 7.37 14.65 -1.63
N PHE A 138 6.70 13.61 -2.11
CA PHE A 138 7.35 12.32 -2.34
C PHE A 138 8.49 12.40 -3.37
N LYS A 139 8.47 13.42 -4.25
CA LYS A 139 9.53 13.69 -5.23
C LYS A 139 10.45 14.84 -4.80
N THR A 140 9.91 15.90 -4.18
CA THR A 140 10.72 17.08 -3.83
C THR A 140 11.51 16.91 -2.55
N ASP A 141 10.98 16.20 -1.55
CA ASP A 141 11.57 16.06 -0.22
C ASP A 141 11.52 14.58 0.26
N PRO A 142 12.06 13.61 -0.52
CA PRO A 142 11.95 12.19 -0.20
C PRO A 142 12.65 11.79 1.11
N GLU A 143 13.67 12.53 1.54
CA GLU A 143 14.40 12.31 2.78
C GLU A 143 13.55 12.52 4.04
N ASP A 144 12.51 13.35 3.98
CA ASP A 144 11.59 13.62 5.10
C ASP A 144 10.86 12.36 5.56
N PHE A 145 10.81 11.33 4.71
CA PHE A 145 10.14 10.06 4.96
C PHE A 145 11.06 9.01 5.59
N GLY A 146 12.37 9.24 5.62
CA GLY A 146 13.37 8.35 6.24
C GLY A 146 13.55 6.99 5.58
N HIS A 147 12.78 6.69 4.53
CA HIS A 147 12.76 5.40 3.84
C HIS A 147 12.64 5.60 2.33
N PRO A 148 13.18 4.68 1.50
CA PRO A 148 12.98 4.72 0.05
C PRO A 148 11.51 4.80 -0.34
N ILE A 149 11.21 5.65 -1.32
CA ILE A 149 9.85 5.85 -1.85
C ILE A 149 9.78 5.29 -3.27
N ARG A 150 8.73 4.51 -3.55
CA ARG A 150 8.36 4.04 -4.89
C ARG A 150 6.99 4.63 -5.24
N TRP A 151 7.00 5.82 -5.82
CA TRP A 151 5.79 6.45 -6.33
C TRP A 151 5.27 5.71 -7.55
N ILE A 152 3.97 5.41 -7.58
CA ILE A 152 3.31 4.75 -8.70
C ILE A 152 2.08 5.56 -9.10
N SER A 153 2.04 6.01 -10.35
CA SER A 153 0.82 6.56 -10.95
C SER A 153 0.16 5.51 -11.84
N ILE A 154 -1.09 5.17 -11.51
CA ILE A 154 -1.90 4.25 -12.31
C ILE A 154 -2.88 5.12 -13.09
N VAL A 155 -2.64 5.26 -14.39
CA VAL A 155 -3.48 6.06 -15.28
C VAL A 155 -4.53 5.15 -15.92
N ILE A 156 -5.80 5.49 -15.76
CA ILE A 156 -6.93 4.75 -16.33
C ILE A 156 -7.66 5.58 -17.38
N GLU A 157 -8.22 4.89 -18.37
CA GLU A 157 -9.17 5.47 -19.32
C GLU A 157 -10.59 5.31 -18.76
N GLY A 158 -11.39 6.38 -18.76
CA GLY A 158 -12.76 6.39 -18.23
C GLY A 158 -12.91 7.13 -16.90
N ASP A 159 -14.09 7.00 -16.28
CA ASP A 159 -14.42 7.64 -15.01
C ASP A 159 -14.00 6.79 -13.81
N LEU A 160 -13.37 7.40 -12.81
CA LEU A 160 -12.83 6.69 -11.66
C LEU A 160 -13.93 6.10 -10.77
N PHE A 161 -15.09 6.74 -10.71
CA PHE A 161 -16.23 6.25 -9.95
C PHE A 161 -16.87 5.04 -10.63
N GLU A 162 -17.04 5.08 -11.96
CA GLU A 162 -17.55 3.94 -12.73
C GLU A 162 -16.63 2.71 -12.60
N ILE A 163 -15.32 2.90 -12.75
CA ILE A 163 -14.33 1.82 -12.62
C ILE A 163 -14.32 1.26 -11.19
N ALA A 164 -14.43 2.12 -10.18
CA ALA A 164 -14.55 1.66 -8.79
C ALA A 164 -15.80 0.80 -8.61
N GLN A 165 -16.96 1.24 -9.12
CA GLN A 165 -18.21 0.48 -9.06
C GLN A 165 -18.10 -0.90 -9.75
N ASP A 166 -17.47 -0.96 -10.92
CA ASP A 166 -17.29 -2.20 -11.66
C ASP A 166 -16.36 -3.18 -10.92
N ILE A 167 -15.24 -2.70 -10.38
CA ILE A 167 -14.34 -3.51 -9.55
C ILE A 167 -15.08 -4.06 -8.33
N TYR A 168 -15.92 -3.24 -7.68
CA TYR A 168 -16.71 -3.68 -6.55
C TYR A 168 -17.79 -4.70 -6.92
N ARG A 169 -18.45 -4.54 -8.06
CA ARG A 169 -19.44 -5.51 -8.56
C ARG A 169 -18.78 -6.87 -8.77
N MET A 170 -17.64 -6.89 -9.48
CA MET A 170 -16.87 -8.12 -9.72
C MET A 170 -16.40 -8.78 -8.42
N ALA A 171 -15.96 -7.99 -7.43
CA ALA A 171 -15.52 -8.52 -6.14
C ALA A 171 -16.65 -9.18 -5.34
N ARG A 172 -17.88 -8.67 -5.43
CA ARG A 172 -19.06 -9.27 -4.78
C ARG A 172 -19.53 -10.53 -5.50
N GLU A 173 -19.49 -10.54 -6.82
CA GLU A 173 -19.91 -11.68 -7.65
C GLU A 173 -18.93 -12.86 -7.57
N GLY A 174 -17.62 -12.60 -7.39
CA GLY A 174 -16.60 -13.64 -7.22
C GLY A 174 -16.40 -14.14 -5.78
N ALA A 175 -17.15 -13.60 -4.81
CA ALA A 175 -17.12 -14.03 -3.40
C ALA A 175 -18.33 -14.93 -3.03
N ALA A 176 -19.17 -15.30 -4.01
CA ALA A 176 -20.28 -16.24 -3.90
C ALA A 176 -19.90 -17.61 -4.46
#